data_AF-A0A355DTC7-F1
#
_entry.id   AF-A0A355DTC7-F1
#
_cell.length_a   1.000
_cell.length_b   1.000
_cell.length_c   1.000
_cell.angle_alpha   90.00
_cell.angle_beta   90.00
_cell.angle_gamma   90.00
#
_symmetry.space_group_name_H-M   'P 1'
#
loop_
_entity.id
_entity.type
_entity.pdbx_description
1 polymer ?
#
loop_
_entity_poly.entity_id
_entity_poly.type
_entity_poly.pdbx_seq_one_letter_code
_entity_poly.pdbx_strand_id
1 'polypeptide(L)'
;MRYKFQFRPYQRRFRHPLKTSYDCWDIREGIILHLMDETGQIGWGEIAPLPWFGSETLEQALNFCHQLPTHITVSDIFSIPARLPACQFGFESALESVGSGEWGVGSGEM
;
A
#
# COMPACT_ATOMS: atom_id res chain seq x y z
N MET A 1 20.77 3.33 0.51
CA MET A 1 20.17 1.99 0.66
C MET A 1 19.12 1.81 -0.42
N ARG A 2 19.13 0.68 -1.12
CA ARG A 2 18.10 0.35 -2.12
C ARG A 2 17.20 -0.76 -1.60
N TYR A 3 15.94 -0.71 -1.96
CA TYR A 3 14.94 -1.71 -1.63
C TYR A 3 14.44 -2.36 -2.91
N LYS A 4 14.43 -3.69 -2.95
CA LYS A 4 13.72 -4.41 -3.99
C LYS A 4 12.23 -4.26 -3.77
N PHE A 5 11.55 -3.62 -4.72
CA PHE A 5 10.13 -3.31 -4.68
C PHE A 5 9.33 -4.33 -5.48
N GLN A 6 8.24 -4.83 -4.88
CA GLN A 6 7.25 -5.66 -5.55
C GLN A 6 5.86 -5.32 -5.04
N PHE A 7 4.85 -5.53 -5.87
CA PHE A 7 3.46 -5.26 -5.52
C PHE A 7 2.49 -6.21 -6.20
N ARG A 8 1.28 -6.31 -5.66
CA ARG A 8 0.19 -7.11 -6.21
C ARG A 8 -1.16 -6.43 -5.96
N PRO A 9 -1.96 -6.14 -7.00
CA PRO A 9 -3.34 -5.71 -6.81
C PRO A 9 -4.15 -6.81 -6.15
N TYR A 10 -5.15 -6.41 -5.38
CA TYR A 10 -6.14 -7.30 -4.83
C TYR A 10 -7.54 -6.73 -4.96
N GLN A 11 -8.51 -7.64 -4.95
CA GLN A 11 -9.92 -7.33 -4.88
C GLN A 11 -10.57 -8.30 -3.89
N ARG A 12 -11.27 -7.79 -2.89
CA ARG A 12 -11.95 -8.58 -1.87
C ARG A 12 -13.36 -8.08 -1.65
N ARG A 13 -14.33 -9.00 -1.67
CA ARG A 13 -15.71 -8.68 -1.34
C ARG A 13 -15.85 -8.49 0.16
N PHE A 14 -16.56 -7.44 0.59
CA PHE A 14 -16.97 -7.35 1.99
C PHE A 14 -18.00 -8.44 2.31
N ARG A 15 -17.93 -9.00 3.53
CA ARG A 15 -18.93 -9.98 4.01
C ARG A 15 -20.34 -9.36 4.05
N HIS A 16 -20.40 -8.09 4.44
CA HIS A 16 -21.59 -7.26 4.37
C HIS A 16 -21.19 -5.95 3.69
N PRO A 17 -21.86 -5.53 2.61
CA PRO A 17 -21.56 -4.28 1.94
C PRO A 17 -21.57 -3.08 2.90
N LEU A 18 -20.58 -2.21 2.78
CA LEU A 18 -20.55 -0.97 3.54
C LEU A 18 -21.47 0.04 2.86
N LYS A 19 -22.58 0.38 3.51
CA LYS A 19 -23.47 1.46 3.03
C LYS A 19 -22.95 2.80 3.52
N THR A 20 -22.63 3.68 2.59
CA THR A 20 -22.25 5.06 2.87
C THR A 20 -23.31 6.01 2.32
N SER A 21 -23.21 7.31 2.64
CA SER A 21 -24.07 8.33 2.02
C SER A 21 -23.80 8.50 0.52
N TYR A 22 -22.65 8.02 0.04
CA TYR A 22 -22.26 8.10 -1.37
C TYR A 22 -22.81 6.91 -2.16
N ASP A 23 -22.54 5.69 -1.69
CA ASP A 23 -23.05 4.47 -2.32
C ASP A 23 -22.89 3.23 -1.43
N CYS A 24 -23.34 2.08 -1.95
CA CYS A 24 -23.07 0.74 -1.45
C CYS A 24 -21.69 0.26 -1.90
N TRP A 25 -20.79 0.02 -0.95
CA TRP A 25 -19.44 -0.44 -1.23
C TRP A 25 -19.32 -1.95 -0.96
N ASP A 26 -19.38 -2.73 -2.04
CA ASP A 26 -19.37 -4.20 -1.98
C ASP A 26 -17.95 -4.80 -2.02
N ILE A 27 -17.00 -4.09 -2.61
CA ILE A 27 -15.70 -4.61 -3.02
C ILE A 27 -14.59 -3.67 -2.57
N ARG A 28 -13.72 -4.15 -1.67
CA ARG A 28 -12.46 -3.50 -1.35
C ARG A 28 -11.42 -3.83 -2.41
N GLU A 29 -10.87 -2.78 -3.00
CA GLU A 29 -9.72 -2.87 -3.89
C GLU A 29 -8.53 -2.11 -3.30
N GLY A 30 -7.34 -2.59 -3.62
CA GLY A 30 -6.09 -2.01 -3.18
C GLY A 30 -4.90 -2.78 -3.76
N ILE A 31 -3.71 -2.42 -3.28
CA ILE A 31 -2.45 -3.01 -3.70
C ILE A 31 -1.67 -3.35 -2.44
N ILE A 32 -1.25 -4.61 -2.34
CA ILE A 32 -0.26 -5.01 -1.33
C ILE A 32 1.11 -4.84 -1.95
N LEU A 33 2.03 -4.20 -1.23
CA LEU A 33 3.42 -4.07 -1.65
C LEU A 33 4.37 -4.50 -0.55
N HIS A 34 5.60 -4.78 -0.95
CA HIS A 34 6.69 -4.96 0.01
C HIS A 34 8.01 -4.39 -0.51
N LEU A 35 8.85 -4.02 0.45
CA LEU A 35 10.20 -3.53 0.27
C LEU A 35 11.16 -4.49 0.95
N MET A 36 12.09 -5.05 0.19
CA MET A 36 13.14 -5.92 0.71
C MET A 36 14.47 -5.18 0.70
N ASP A 37 15.12 -5.08 1.85
CA ASP A 37 16.44 -4.48 1.96
C ASP A 37 17.58 -5.41 1.49
N GLU A 38 18.80 -4.88 1.50
CA GLU A 38 20.02 -5.60 1.07
C GLU A 38 20.39 -6.76 2.01
N THR A 39 19.84 -6.79 3.24
CA THR A 39 20.02 -7.87 4.21
C THR A 39 18.92 -8.95 4.11
N GLY A 40 17.93 -8.74 3.23
CA GLY A 40 16.81 -9.64 3.02
C GLY A 40 15.62 -9.40 3.95
N GLN A 41 15.65 -8.37 4.80
CA GLN A 41 14.50 -8.01 5.64
C GLN A 41 13.41 -7.40 4.78
N ILE A 42 12.16 -7.75 5.07
CA ILE A 42 10.99 -7.33 4.30
C ILE A 42 10.09 -6.48 5.17
N GLY A 43 9.72 -5.31 4.67
CA GLY A 43 8.62 -4.50 5.19
C GLY A 43 7.43 -4.50 4.22
N TRP A 44 6.22 -4.45 4.76
CA TRP A 44 4.96 -4.56 4.02
C TRP A 44 4.13 -3.30 4.15
N GLY A 45 3.43 -2.97 3.08
CA GLY A 45 2.52 -1.83 3.04
C GLY A 45 1.31 -2.10 2.17
N GLU A 46 0.29 -1.28 2.37
CA GLU A 46 -0.93 -1.31 1.60
C GLU A 46 -1.19 0.05 0.98
N ILE A 47 -1.38 0.08 -0.34
CA ILE A 47 -1.96 1.22 -1.04
C ILE A 47 -3.45 0.92 -1.16
N ALA A 48 -4.26 1.74 -0.49
CA ALA A 48 -5.65 1.43 -0.26
C ALA A 48 -6.56 2.58 -0.72
N PRO A 49 -6.54 2.95 -2.03
CA PRO A 49 -7.13 4.21 -2.49
C PRO A 49 -8.64 4.25 -2.28
N LEU A 50 -9.14 5.46 -2.04
CA LEU A 50 -10.54 5.83 -1.82
C LEU A 50 -10.82 7.18 -2.52
N PRO A 51 -11.18 7.18 -3.81
CA PRO A 51 -11.37 8.42 -4.59
C PRO A 51 -12.42 9.36 -4.02
N TRP A 52 -13.56 8.82 -3.58
CA TRP A 52 -14.63 9.60 -2.95
C TRP A 52 -14.24 10.19 -1.59
N PHE A 53 -13.09 9.78 -1.04
CA PHE A 53 -12.50 10.33 0.19
C PHE A 53 -11.30 11.23 -0.09
N GLY A 54 -11.08 11.61 -1.36
CA GLY A 54 -10.06 12.60 -1.76
C GLY A 54 -8.67 12.03 -2.05
N SER A 55 -8.52 10.71 -2.17
CA SER A 55 -7.27 10.08 -2.62
C SER A 55 -7.33 9.71 -4.12
N GLU A 56 -6.24 9.18 -4.65
CA GLU A 56 -6.14 8.72 -6.02
C GLU A 56 -7.07 7.53 -6.34
N THR A 57 -7.24 7.21 -7.63
CA THR A 57 -7.90 5.97 -8.06
C THR A 57 -6.96 4.77 -7.99
N LEU A 58 -7.52 3.56 -7.93
CA LEU A 58 -6.74 2.33 -8.05
C LEU A 58 -5.91 2.31 -9.34
N GLU A 59 -6.48 2.77 -10.45
CA GLU A 59 -5.78 2.87 -11.73
C GLU A 59 -4.58 3.83 -11.65
N GLN A 60 -4.75 5.00 -11.02
CA GLN A 60 -3.64 5.95 -10.81
C GLN A 60 -2.54 5.34 -9.94
N ALA A 61 -2.90 4.64 -8.86
CA ALA A 61 -1.95 3.94 -8.00
C ALA A 61 -1.20 2.82 -8.75
N LEU A 62 -1.91 2.01 -9.56
CA LEU A 62 -1.30 0.96 -10.37
C LEU A 62 -0.34 1.53 -11.41
N ASN A 63 -0.77 2.57 -12.13
CA ASN A 63 0.08 3.26 -13.10
C ASN A 63 1.35 3.80 -12.44
N PHE A 64 1.25 4.35 -11.23
CA PHE A 64 2.41 4.78 -10.46
C PHE A 64 3.34 3.59 -10.12
N CYS A 65 2.80 2.50 -9.55
CA CYS A 65 3.60 1.32 -9.21
C CYS A 65 4.29 0.70 -10.43
N HIS A 66 3.64 0.68 -11.60
CA HIS A 66 4.23 0.15 -12.84
C HIS A 66 5.35 1.01 -13.41
N GLN A 67 5.40 2.30 -13.10
CA GLN A 67 6.46 3.21 -13.57
C GLN A 67 7.72 3.13 -12.70
N LEU A 68 7.63 2.58 -11.49
CA LEU A 68 8.77 2.46 -10.60
C LEU A 68 9.74 1.35 -11.07
N PRO A 69 11.05 1.56 -10.90
CA PRO A 69 12.03 0.51 -11.13
C PRO A 69 11.89 -0.61 -10.10
N THR A 70 12.50 -1.77 -10.40
CA THR A 70 12.53 -2.92 -9.47
C THR A 70 13.25 -2.63 -8.16
N HIS A 71 14.13 -1.63 -8.14
CA HIS A 71 14.85 -1.20 -6.97
C HIS A 71 14.66 0.31 -6.79
N ILE A 72 14.12 0.70 -5.64
CA ILE A 72 13.87 2.09 -5.28
C ILE A 72 14.68 2.49 -4.05
N THR A 73 14.77 3.78 -3.79
CA THR A 73 15.43 4.38 -2.64
C THR A 73 14.42 5.07 -1.73
N VAL A 74 14.87 5.41 -0.53
CA VAL A 74 14.12 6.26 0.41
C VAL A 74 13.74 7.60 -0.24
N SER A 75 14.61 8.16 -1.09
CA SER A 75 14.33 9.40 -1.81
C SER A 75 13.19 9.24 -2.83
N ASP A 76 13.10 8.09 -3.49
CA ASP A 76 12.00 7.81 -4.43
C ASP A 76 10.66 7.74 -3.69
N ILE A 77 10.64 7.12 -2.50
CA ILE A 77 9.46 7.02 -1.62
C ILE A 77 9.01 8.41 -1.17
N PHE A 78 9.92 9.24 -0.63
CA PHE A 78 9.56 10.60 -0.21
C PHE A 78 9.30 11.57 -1.36
N SER A 79 9.58 11.17 -2.61
CA SER A 79 9.25 11.94 -3.82
C SER A 79 7.90 11.55 -4.43
N ILE A 80 7.16 10.60 -3.82
CA ILE A 80 5.82 10.26 -4.28
C ILE A 80 4.95 11.54 -4.26
N PRO A 81 4.30 11.89 -5.39
CA PRO A 81 3.51 13.11 -5.47
C PRO A 81 2.39 13.19 -4.42
N ALA A 82 2.17 14.36 -3.83
CA ALA A 82 1.10 14.60 -2.85
C ALA A 82 -0.34 14.33 -3.37
N ARG A 83 -0.51 14.22 -4.69
CA ARG A 83 -1.77 13.78 -5.33
C ARG A 83 -2.02 12.27 -5.26
N LEU A 84 -1.03 11.50 -4.78
CA LEU A 84 -1.10 10.05 -4.57
C LEU A 84 -0.91 9.72 -3.08
N PRO A 85 -1.75 10.26 -2.17
CA PRO A 85 -1.57 10.09 -0.73
C PRO A 85 -1.67 8.62 -0.27
N ALA A 86 -2.46 7.77 -0.94
CA ALA A 86 -2.52 6.36 -0.58
C ALA A 86 -1.22 5.62 -0.95
N CYS A 87 -0.58 6.02 -2.07
CA CYS A 87 0.76 5.55 -2.42
C CYS A 87 1.76 5.99 -1.35
N GLN A 88 1.79 7.27 -0.96
CA GLN A 88 2.71 7.76 0.08
C GLN A 88 2.60 6.91 1.35
N PHE A 89 1.38 6.75 1.87
CA PHE A 89 1.14 5.94 3.06
C PHE A 89 1.60 4.49 2.90
N GLY A 90 1.25 3.83 1.79
CA GLY A 90 1.61 2.44 1.55
C GLY A 90 3.11 2.20 1.46
N PHE A 91 3.86 3.09 0.81
CA PHE A 91 5.31 2.96 0.71
C PHE A 91 6.02 3.32 2.01
N GLU A 92 5.59 4.36 2.72
CA GLU A 92 6.17 4.77 4.00
C GLU A 92 5.93 3.70 5.08
N SER A 93 4.73 3.12 5.13
CA SER A 93 4.42 1.99 6.03
C SER A 93 5.28 0.76 5.75
N ALA A 94 5.52 0.47 4.46
CA ALA A 94 6.42 -0.60 4.08
C ALA A 94 7.87 -0.32 4.46
N LEU A 95 8.31 0.94 4.36
CA LEU A 95 9.65 1.34 4.75
C LEU A 95 9.86 1.24 6.27
N GLU A 96 8.90 1.71 7.06
CA GLU A 96 8.94 1.67 8.52
C GLU A 96 8.93 0.23 9.07
N SER A 97 8.21 -0.68 8.40
CA SER A 97 8.14 -2.08 8.80
C SER A 97 9.34 -2.93 8.36
N VAL A 98 10.30 -2.39 7.59
CA VAL A 98 11.50 -3.15 7.22
C VAL A 98 12.31 -3.47 8.48
N GLY A 99 12.46 -4.76 8.77
CA GLY A 99 13.29 -5.23 9.89
C GLY A 99 12.67 -5.04 11.27
N SER A 100 11.43 -4.54 11.35
CA SER A 100 10.70 -4.49 12.63
C SER A 100 10.33 -5.88 13.15
N GLY A 101 10.31 -6.92 12.30
CA GLY A 101 9.88 -8.28 12.66
C GLY A 101 8.39 -8.38 13.03
N GLU A 102 7.72 -7.25 13.21
CA GLU A 102 6.34 -7.14 13.63
C GLU A 102 5.43 -7.11 12.39
N TRP A 103 5.01 -8.31 12.00
CA TRP A 103 3.70 -8.45 11.38
C TRP A 103 2.65 -8.16 12.45
N GLY A 104 1.56 -7.50 12.05
CA GLY A 104 0.34 -7.35 12.85
C GLY A 104 -0.29 -8.69 13.20
N VAL A 105 0.34 -9.44 14.10
CA VAL A 105 -0.35 -10.29 15.05
C VAL A 105 -0.91 -9.31 16.07
N GLY A 106 -2.06 -8.72 15.77
CA GLY A 106 -2.92 -8.24 16.84
C GLY A 106 -2.99 -9.37 17.85
N SER A 107 -2.59 -9.11 19.09
CA SER A 107 -2.67 -10.06 20.19
C SER A 107 -4.08 -10.63 20.17
N GLY A 108 -4.20 -11.85 19.65
CA GLY A 108 -5.44 -12.63 19.68
C GLY A 108 -5.66 -13.09 21.10
N GLU A 109 -5.93 -12.14 22.00
CA GLU A 109 -6.59 -12.43 23.25
C GLU A 109 -8.08 -12.54 22.92
N MET A 110 -8.54 -13.79 22.89
CA MET A 110 -9.96 -14.16 22.97
C MET A 110 -10.49 -13.86 24.36
#